data_AF-A0A6L9JNJ8-F1
#
_entry.id   AF-A0A6L9JNJ8-F1
#
_cell.length_a   1.000
_cell.length_b   1.000
_cell.length_c   1.000
_cell.angle_alpha   90.00
_cell.angle_beta   90.00
_cell.angle_gamma   90.00
#
_symmetry.space_group_name_H-M   'P 1'
#
loop_
_entity.id
_entity.type
_entity.pdbx_description
1 polymer ?
#
loop_
_entity_poly.entity_id
_entity_poly.type
_entity_poly.pdbx_seq_one_letter_code
_entity_poly.pdbx_strand_id
1 'polypeptide(L)' 'MGKKSNLDIEIIVIEFMKKYEIKSLDDLDSFQIVSLIINLENELDINLLDEDLTFDDFSDMNSIIVLVNKCLI' A
#
# COMPACT_ATOMS: atom_id res chain seq x y z
N MET A 1 17.56 -3.69 13.33
CA MET A 1 16.40 -3.34 12.49
C MET A 1 16.03 -4.59 11.71
N GLY A 2 14.86 -5.17 11.98
CA GLY A 2 14.37 -6.34 11.24
C GLY A 2 13.98 -5.92 9.82
N LYS A 3 14.27 -6.75 8.81
CA LYS A 3 13.80 -6.50 7.45
C LYS A 3 12.26 -6.52 7.45
N LYS A 4 11.63 -5.45 6.96
CA LYS A 4 10.19 -5.43 6.67
C LYS A 4 9.91 -6.51 5.61
N SER A 5 8.88 -7.30 5.82
CA SER A 5 8.50 -8.47 5.02
C SER A 5 7.21 -8.22 4.25
N ASN A 6 6.92 -9.02 3.22
CA ASN A 6 5.64 -8.95 2.51
C ASN A 6 4.43 -9.08 3.45
N LEU A 7 4.57 -9.85 4.53
CA LEU A 7 3.54 -10.00 5.56
C LEU A 7 3.24 -8.67 6.27
N ASP A 8 4.25 -7.82 6.49
CA ASP A 8 4.04 -6.51 7.10
C ASP A 8 3.21 -5.61 6.19
N ILE A 9 3.47 -5.65 4.87
CA ILE A 9 2.69 -4.92 3.86
C ILE A 9 1.22 -5.40 3.87
N GLU A 10 1.02 -6.71 3.84
CA GLU A 10 -0.33 -7.31 3.87
C GLU A 10 -1.10 -6.89 5.12
N ILE A 11 -0.47 -6.92 6.30
CA ILE A 11 -1.10 -6.50 7.56
C ILE A 11 -1.53 -5.04 7.47
N ILE A 12 -0.65 -4.14 7.03
CA ILE A 12 -0.93 -2.70 6.92
C ILE A 12 -2.14 -2.45 5.98
N VAL A 13 -2.16 -3.11 4.82
CA VAL A 13 -3.24 -2.97 3.84
C VAL A 13 -4.56 -3.52 4.40
N ILE A 14 -4.54 -4.68 5.07
CA ILE A 14 -5.75 -5.27 5.68
C ILE A 14 -6.30 -4.38 6.81
N GLU A 15 -5.44 -3.84 7.66
CA GLU A 15 -5.86 -2.94 8.74
C GLU A 15 -6.42 -1.63 8.18
N PHE A 16 -5.83 -1.10 7.12
CA PHE A 16 -6.37 0.03 6.37
C PHE A 16 -7.78 -0.28 5.83
N MET A 17 -7.95 -1.39 5.11
CA MET A 17 -9.25 -1.77 4.55
C MET A 17 -10.33 -1.91 5.65
N LYS A 18 -9.97 -2.52 6.79
CA LYS A 18 -10.88 -2.62 7.95
C LYS A 18 -11.28 -1.26 8.52
N LYS A 19 -10.34 -0.32 8.63
CA LYS A 19 -10.58 1.03 9.15
C LYS A 19 -11.61 1.81 8.33
N TYR A 20 -11.62 1.60 7.01
CA TYR A 20 -12.52 2.29 6.08
C TYR A 20 -13.70 1.42 5.61
N GLU A 21 -13.87 0.23 6.18
CA GLU A 21 -14.91 -0.74 5.80
C GLU A 21 -14.91 -1.10 4.30
N ILE A 22 -13.73 -1.09 3.69
CA ILE A 22 -13.50 -1.44 2.28
C ILE A 22 -13.56 -2.97 2.14
N LYS A 23 -14.35 -3.46 1.19
CA LYS A 23 -14.55 -4.90 0.98
C LYS A 23 -13.47 -5.50 0.08
N SER A 24 -13.00 -4.74 -0.90
CA SER A 24 -12.01 -5.19 -1.87
C SER A 24 -11.11 -4.02 -2.32
N LEU A 25 -9.88 -4.31 -2.75
CA LEU A 25 -8.91 -3.26 -3.14
C LEU A 25 -9.36 -2.50 -4.40
N ASP A 26 -10.10 -3.17 -5.27
CA ASP A 26 -10.79 -2.61 -6.43
C ASP A 26 -11.94 -1.65 -6.07
N ASP A 27 -12.38 -1.60 -4.82
CA ASP A 27 -13.35 -0.61 -4.33
C ASP A 27 -12.69 0.70 -3.87
N LEU A 28 -11.35 0.79 -3.90
CA LEU A 28 -10.62 1.98 -3.45
C LEU A 28 -10.92 3.18 -4.34
N ASP A 29 -11.43 4.25 -3.73
CA ASP A 29 -11.50 5.56 -4.39
C ASP A 29 -10.14 6.27 -4.38
N SER A 30 -9.99 7.32 -5.18
CA SER A 30 -8.75 8.09 -5.28
C SER A 30 -8.26 8.67 -3.95
N PHE A 31 -9.17 9.04 -3.03
CA PHE A 31 -8.79 9.57 -1.72
C PHE A 31 -8.28 8.46 -0.80
N GLN A 32 -8.90 7.28 -0.86
CA GLN A 32 -8.48 6.10 -0.13
C GLN A 32 -7.13 5.57 -0.63
N ILE A 33 -6.87 5.63 -1.95
CA ILE A 33 -5.55 5.28 -2.51
C ILE A 33 -4.47 6.20 -1.94
N VAL A 34 -4.67 7.52 -1.98
CA VAL A 34 -3.72 8.48 -1.40
C VAL A 34 -3.54 8.24 0.11
N SER A 35 -4.61 7.93 0.83
CA SER A 35 -4.54 7.63 2.26
C SER A 35 -3.76 6.33 2.53
N LEU A 36 -3.90 5.33 1.66
CA LEU A 36 -3.17 4.07 1.75
C LEU A 36 -1.68 4.26 1.46
N ILE A 37 -1.34 5.07 0.44
CA ILE A 37 0.04 5.46 0.11
C ILE A 37 0.71 6.08 1.34
N ILE A 38 0.11 7.13 1.90
CA ILE A 38 0.65 7.82 3.08
C ILE A 38 0.81 6.86 4.26
N ASN A 39 -0.13 5.93 4.45
CA ASN A 39 -0.05 4.94 5.52
C ASN A 39 1.13 3.98 5.32
N LEU A 40 1.33 3.48 4.09
CA LEU A 40 2.44 2.60 3.74
C LEU A 40 3.80 3.30 3.90
N GLU A 41 3.91 4.55 3.44
CA GLU A 41 5.13 5.35 3.58
C GLU A 41 5.53 5.54 5.04
N ASN A 42 4.58 5.91 5.90
CA ASN A 42 4.84 6.14 7.32
C ASN A 42 5.16 4.84 8.06
N GLU A 43 4.39 3.77 7.83
CA GLU A 43 4.59 2.51 8.53
C GLU A 43 5.88 1.80 8.09
N LEU A 44 6.29 1.96 6.84
CA LEU A 44 7.46 1.27 6.28
C LEU A 44 8.72 2.13 6.20
N ASP A 45 8.63 3.43 6.49
CA ASP A 45 9.72 4.41 6.33
C ASP A 45 10.26 4.41 4.89
N ILE A 46 9.34 4.53 3.91
CA ILE A 46 9.61 4.55 2.47
C ILE A 46 9.00 5.80 1.81
N ASN A 47 9.38 6.05 0.56
CA ASN A 47 8.78 7.08 -0.29
C ASN A 47 8.31 6.42 -1.60
N LEU A 48 7.01 6.46 -1.86
CA LEU A 48 6.40 6.01 -3.10
C LEU A 48 6.37 7.20 -4.06
N LEU A 49 7.32 7.24 -5.01
CA LEU A 49 7.42 8.35 -5.96
C LEU A 49 6.12 8.49 -6.77
N ASP A 50 5.40 9.60 -6.55
CA ASP A 50 4.10 9.90 -7.19
C ASP A 50 4.13 9.86 -8.73
N GLU A 51 5.29 10.06 -9.37
CA GLU A 51 5.39 10.22 -10.83
C GLU A 51 5.10 8.93 -11.62
N ASP A 52 5.19 7.75 -10.99
CA ASP A 52 4.95 6.44 -11.63
C ASP A 52 3.73 5.69 -11.06
N LEU A 53 2.97 6.29 -10.15
CA LEU A 53 1.81 5.64 -9.53
C LEU A 53 0.61 5.64 -10.46
N THR A 54 0.09 4.44 -10.72
CA THR A 54 -1.13 4.21 -11.47
C THR A 54 -2.18 3.53 -10.60
N PHE A 55 -3.46 3.63 -10.98
CA PHE A 55 -4.53 2.90 -10.28
C PHE A 55 -4.29 1.38 -10.29
N ASP A 56 -3.64 0.86 -11.33
CA ASP A 56 -3.34 -0.57 -11.46
C ASP A 56 -2.35 -1.05 -10.39
N ASP A 57 -1.52 -0.16 -9.83
CA ASP A 57 -0.61 -0.52 -8.73
C ASP A 57 -1.37 -0.85 -7.42
N PHE A 58 -2.66 -0.50 -7.35
CA PHE A 58 -3.54 -0.74 -6.20
C PHE A 58 -4.69 -1.71 -6.53
N SER A 59 -4.64 -2.40 -7.68
CA SER A 59 -5.68 -3.36 -8.11
C SER A 59 -5.82 -4.56 -7.17
N ASP A 60 -4.69 -5.01 -6.63
CA ASP A 60 -4.61 -6.18 -5.77
C ASP A 60 -3.38 -6.13 -4.85
N MET A 61 -3.34 -7.05 -3.90
CA MET A 61 -2.29 -7.11 -2.89
C MET A 61 -0.89 -7.33 -3.49
N ASN A 62 -0.79 -8.12 -4.55
CA ASN A 62 0.51 -8.42 -5.16
C ASN A 62 1.07 -7.19 -5.89
N SER A 63 0.22 -6.41 -6.57
CA SER A 63 0.61 -5.12 -7.16
C SER A 63 1.17 -4.16 -6.10
N ILE A 64 0.49 -4.03 -4.96
CA ILE A 64 0.93 -3.19 -3.84
C ILE A 64 2.27 -3.69 -3.26
N ILE A 65 2.42 -5.00 -3.06
CA ILE A 65 3.67 -5.61 -2.57
C ILE A 65 4.82 -5.34 -3.54
N VAL A 66 4.60 -5.48 -4.85
CA VAL A 66 5.62 -5.21 -5.86
C VAL A 66 6.00 -3.73 -5.86
N LEU A 67 5.01 -2.83 -5.80
CA LEU A 67 5.22 -1.39 -5.72
C LEU A 67 6.09 -1.03 -4.49
N VAL A 68 5.69 -1.45 -3.30
CA VAL A 68 6.37 -1.16 -2.04
C VAL A 68 7.80 -1.73 -2.02
N ASN A 69 7.98 -2.97 -2.51
CA ASN A 69 9.30 -3.60 -2.53
C ASN A 69 10.29 -2.90 -3.47
N LYS A 70 9.84 -2.15 -4.50
CA LYS A 70 10.74 -1.32 -5.31
C LYS A 70 11.40 -0.20 -4.48
N CYS A 71 10.76 0.23 -3.39
CA CYS A 71 11.23 1.32 -2.53
C CYS A 71 12.07 0.86 -1.32
N LEU A 72 12.12 -0.44 -1.05
CA LEU A 72 12.85 -1.01 0.10
C LEU A 72 14.31 -1.40 -0.23
N ILE A 73 14.82 -1.03 -1.41
CA ILE A 73 16.14 -1.41 -1.94
C ILE A 73 17.19 -0.34 -1.63
#